data_AF-A0AA37QCN2-F1
#
_entry.id   AF-A0AA37QCN2-F1
#
_cell.length_a   1.000
_cell.length_b   1.000
_cell.length_c   1.000
_cell.angle_alpha   90.00
_cell.angle_beta   90.00
_cell.angle_gamma   90.00
#
_symmetry.space_group_name_H-M   'P 1'
#
loop_
_entity.id
_entity.type
_entity.pdbx_description
1 polymer ?
#
loop_
_entity_poly.entity_id
_entity_poly.type
_entity_poly.pdbx_seq_one_letter_code
_entity_poly.pdbx_strand_id
1 'polypeptide(L)'
;MSPLVAPPVRPDRRPAPVRPKLEPLPWVMRAPRAPYFVLDTGESWTPVGANEAVTWPELAGLFHRRDLAGVEAHLLRLRGLGVTVLRLMLEYCQGEHRYFERPAGRFVPAMVRLWDDLFAICARIGMRILLTPFDTFFHWQRWHRHPYNRRHGGPCAHRTQFLVCRETREYVKRRLAFATERWGGSGVLFAWDLWNELHPAQAGDDEAAMHDYVSDVSGSLRELEVRVHGRSHLQTVSVFGPELRRRPSLRELVFAHPTLDFASAHFYAERTIDAPRDTIAPAVVTGALVEQALAAIPDDRPFLDSEHGPIHTFKDRGCTLPAPFDDEYFRHMQWAHLAAGGAGGGMRWPNRHPHTLTEGMRAAQLALSRFLPLLDWTCFRRRPLRDALLVRDARSGVPLRMVTTRPSAHPTGAPVVRLRGGECAAFACGDASQAVVHLLRADQRTDDGRLRRDVPARLVAVEVPGLAPGTYRVTLWDPVAGEAREQRVVDHAGGALRVADVPLVADLALAIRRA
;
A
#
# COMPACT_ATOMS: atom_id res chain seq x y z
N MET A 1 -55.06 -14.25 -61.53
CA MET A 1 -53.59 -14.11 -61.51
C MET A 1 -53.20 -13.49 -60.18
N SER A 2 -52.79 -14.32 -59.22
CA SER A 2 -52.26 -13.87 -57.92
C SER A 2 -50.76 -14.14 -57.92
N PRO A 3 -49.90 -13.16 -57.58
CA PRO A 3 -48.46 -13.29 -57.71
C PRO A 3 -47.87 -14.12 -56.56
N LEU A 4 -46.95 -15.03 -56.91
CA LEU A 4 -46.13 -15.83 -56.02
C LEU A 4 -45.21 -14.93 -55.19
N VAL A 5 -45.29 -15.02 -53.87
CA VAL A 5 -44.41 -14.34 -52.91
C VAL A 5 -43.14 -15.17 -52.72
N ALA A 6 -41.98 -14.57 -52.96
CA ALA A 6 -40.67 -15.19 -52.75
C ALA A 6 -40.36 -15.37 -51.25
N PRO A 7 -39.68 -16.47 -50.85
CA PRO A 7 -39.34 -16.72 -49.45
C PRO A 7 -38.25 -15.75 -48.93
N PRO A 8 -38.23 -15.45 -47.61
CA PRO A 8 -37.30 -14.48 -47.04
C PRO A 8 -35.86 -15.00 -47.02
N VAL A 9 -34.93 -14.13 -47.42
CA VAL A 9 -33.48 -14.33 -47.37
C VAL A 9 -33.05 -14.42 -45.90
N ARG A 10 -32.37 -15.51 -45.52
CA ARG A 10 -31.79 -15.68 -44.17
C ARG A 10 -30.62 -14.72 -43.99
N PRO A 11 -30.52 -13.99 -42.87
CA PRO A 11 -29.39 -13.11 -42.60
C PRO A 11 -28.11 -13.93 -42.44
N ASP A 12 -27.06 -13.46 -43.12
CA ASP A 12 -25.70 -13.95 -43.11
C ASP A 12 -25.14 -14.02 -41.67
N ARG A 13 -24.92 -15.24 -41.16
CA ARG A 13 -24.30 -15.48 -39.85
C ARG A 13 -22.80 -15.22 -39.97
N ARG A 14 -22.40 -13.95 -39.89
CA ARG A 14 -20.99 -13.62 -39.65
C ARG A 14 -20.57 -14.22 -38.29
N PRO A 15 -19.47 -14.98 -38.22
CA PRO A 15 -18.95 -15.45 -36.93
C PRO A 15 -18.67 -14.24 -36.04
N ALA A 16 -19.08 -14.33 -34.77
CA ALA A 16 -18.76 -13.30 -33.79
C ALA A 16 -17.23 -13.08 -33.78
N PRO A 17 -16.75 -11.82 -33.66
CA PRO A 17 -15.32 -11.56 -33.58
C PRO A 17 -14.75 -12.40 -32.43
N VAL A 18 -13.77 -13.23 -32.74
CA VAL A 18 -12.99 -13.97 -31.76
C VAL A 18 -12.38 -12.92 -30.85
N ARG A 19 -12.90 -12.79 -29.63
CA ARG A 19 -12.28 -11.91 -28.62
C ARG A 19 -10.85 -12.41 -28.45
N PRO A 20 -9.82 -11.56 -28.59
CA PRO A 20 -8.45 -11.99 -28.36
C PRO A 20 -8.39 -12.65 -26.99
N LYS A 21 -7.78 -13.85 -26.91
CA LYS A 21 -7.46 -14.45 -25.62
C LYS A 21 -6.61 -13.41 -24.89
N LEU A 22 -7.13 -12.88 -23.80
CA LEU A 22 -6.36 -11.99 -22.95
C LEU A 22 -5.22 -12.83 -22.40
N GLU A 23 -3.99 -12.43 -22.70
CA GLU A 23 -2.81 -13.02 -22.07
C GLU A 23 -2.96 -12.90 -20.55
N PRO A 24 -2.67 -13.96 -19.78
CA PRO A 24 -2.71 -13.90 -18.33
C PRO A 24 -1.78 -12.81 -17.81
N LEU A 25 -2.19 -12.11 -16.75
CA LEU A 25 -1.30 -11.15 -16.10
C LEU A 25 -0.07 -11.88 -15.53
N PRO A 26 1.14 -11.35 -15.74
CA PRO A 26 2.35 -11.80 -15.06
C PRO A 26 2.15 -11.81 -13.53
N TRP A 27 2.66 -12.84 -12.87
CA TRP A 27 2.61 -12.92 -11.41
C TRP A 27 3.62 -11.96 -10.80
N VAL A 28 3.33 -11.45 -9.61
CA VAL A 28 4.26 -10.61 -8.85
C VAL A 28 5.12 -11.50 -7.95
N MET A 29 6.42 -11.22 -7.94
CA MET A 29 7.45 -11.94 -7.19
C MET A 29 8.31 -10.95 -6.40
N ARG A 30 9.07 -11.47 -5.42
CA ARG A 30 10.20 -10.71 -4.85
C ARG A 30 11.26 -10.50 -5.93
N ALA A 31 11.83 -9.30 -5.98
CA ALA A 31 13.04 -9.08 -6.77
C ALA A 31 14.19 -9.94 -6.18
N PRO A 32 14.94 -10.70 -7.00
CA PRO A 32 15.96 -11.62 -6.47
C PRO A 32 17.15 -10.94 -5.77
N ARG A 33 17.43 -9.68 -6.11
CA ARG A 33 18.65 -8.96 -5.69
C ARG A 33 18.38 -7.59 -5.06
N ALA A 34 17.12 -7.26 -4.87
CA ALA A 34 16.64 -5.98 -4.37
C ALA A 34 15.40 -6.20 -3.50
N PRO A 35 15.14 -5.33 -2.52
CA PRO A 35 14.08 -5.55 -1.57
C PRO A 35 12.74 -4.95 -2.05
N TYR A 36 12.41 -5.22 -3.32
CA TYR A 36 11.24 -4.71 -4.05
C TYR A 36 10.53 -5.85 -4.77
N PHE A 37 9.52 -5.54 -5.58
CA PHE A 37 8.76 -6.52 -6.34
C PHE A 37 9.07 -6.43 -7.83
N VAL A 38 8.93 -7.56 -8.52
CA VAL A 38 9.05 -7.69 -9.98
C VAL A 38 7.91 -8.53 -10.50
N LEU A 39 7.61 -8.41 -11.79
CA LEU A 39 6.82 -9.40 -12.50
C LEU A 39 7.67 -10.66 -12.75
N ASP A 40 7.05 -11.80 -12.95
CA ASP A 40 7.74 -13.04 -13.34
C ASP A 40 8.36 -12.97 -14.75
N THR A 41 7.98 -11.96 -15.53
CA THR A 41 8.62 -11.52 -16.77
C THR A 41 9.90 -10.67 -16.54
N GLY A 42 10.17 -10.27 -15.30
CA GLY A 42 11.39 -9.59 -14.87
C GLY A 42 11.30 -8.07 -14.76
N GLU A 43 10.21 -7.43 -15.23
CA GLU A 43 10.06 -5.98 -15.06
C GLU A 43 9.80 -5.58 -13.61
N SER A 44 10.29 -4.40 -13.22
CA SER A 44 9.94 -3.79 -11.93
C SER A 44 8.43 -3.62 -11.79
N TRP A 45 7.91 -3.95 -10.61
CA TRP A 45 6.52 -3.69 -10.26
C TRP A 45 6.44 -3.10 -8.86
N THR A 46 5.60 -2.09 -8.68
CA THR A 46 5.46 -1.40 -7.40
C THR A 46 4.00 -1.31 -7.01
N PRO A 47 3.63 -1.63 -5.75
CA PRO A 47 2.28 -1.40 -5.27
C PRO A 47 2.03 0.11 -5.12
N VAL A 48 1.15 0.63 -5.97
CA VAL A 48 0.56 1.97 -5.85
C VAL A 48 -0.94 1.74 -5.74
N GLY A 49 -1.48 1.93 -4.54
CA GLY A 49 -2.80 1.43 -4.21
C GLY A 49 -3.46 2.12 -3.04
N ALA A 50 -4.64 1.62 -2.71
CA ALA A 50 -5.45 2.08 -1.60
C ALA A 50 -6.29 0.91 -1.06
N ASN A 51 -6.81 1.08 0.14
CA ASN A 51 -7.82 0.19 0.68
C ASN A 51 -9.18 0.52 0.05
N GLU A 52 -9.95 -0.52 -0.24
CA GLU A 52 -11.27 -0.45 -0.85
C GLU A 52 -12.16 -1.55 -0.24
N ALA A 53 -13.47 -1.49 -0.44
CA ALA A 53 -14.34 -2.59 -0.02
C ALA A 53 -15.45 -2.88 -1.04
N VAL A 54 -15.82 -4.15 -1.15
CA VAL A 54 -16.92 -4.63 -2.04
C VAL A 54 -18.31 -4.08 -1.69
N THR A 55 -18.42 -3.37 -0.56
CA THR A 55 -19.64 -2.70 -0.10
C THR A 55 -19.57 -1.18 -0.22
N TRP A 56 -18.43 -0.60 -0.56
CA TRP A 56 -18.27 0.84 -0.75
C TRP A 56 -18.75 1.26 -2.15
N PRO A 57 -19.08 2.54 -2.36
CA PRO A 57 -19.84 2.97 -3.54
C PRO A 57 -19.26 2.51 -4.88
N GLU A 58 -17.93 2.58 -5.03
CA GLU A 58 -17.24 2.29 -6.29
C GLU A 58 -17.27 0.80 -6.68
N LEU A 59 -17.39 -0.11 -5.70
CA LEU A 59 -17.46 -1.56 -5.94
C LEU A 59 -18.83 -2.18 -5.60
N ALA A 60 -19.73 -1.44 -4.94
CA ALA A 60 -21.02 -1.94 -4.48
C ALA A 60 -21.93 -2.40 -5.63
N GLY A 61 -21.69 -1.92 -6.85
CA GLY A 61 -22.36 -2.33 -8.09
C GLY A 61 -22.10 -3.78 -8.49
N LEU A 62 -21.02 -4.41 -8.03
CA LEU A 62 -20.70 -5.81 -8.36
C LEU A 62 -21.74 -6.79 -7.83
N PHE A 63 -22.31 -6.52 -6.66
CA PHE A 63 -23.24 -7.43 -6.03
C PHE A 63 -24.56 -7.49 -6.77
N HIS A 64 -24.99 -8.71 -7.08
CA HIS A 64 -26.09 -8.96 -8.01
C HIS A 64 -25.91 -8.30 -9.38
N ARG A 65 -24.66 -7.96 -9.77
CA ARG A 65 -24.33 -7.33 -11.04
C ARG A 65 -25.17 -6.08 -11.32
N ARG A 66 -25.47 -5.30 -10.27
CA ARG A 66 -26.27 -4.07 -10.39
C ARG A 66 -25.65 -3.06 -11.34
N ASP A 67 -24.32 -2.97 -11.33
CA ASP A 67 -23.58 -2.07 -12.22
C ASP A 67 -22.15 -2.58 -12.45
N LEU A 68 -21.97 -3.56 -13.36
CA LEU A 68 -20.63 -4.03 -13.73
C LEU A 68 -19.87 -3.02 -14.60
N ALA A 69 -20.58 -2.27 -15.44
CA ALA A 69 -19.97 -1.32 -16.36
C ALA A 69 -19.39 -0.13 -15.63
N GLY A 70 -20.08 0.41 -14.62
CA GLY A 70 -19.57 1.48 -13.76
C GLY A 70 -18.35 1.03 -12.96
N VAL A 71 -18.36 -0.18 -12.41
CA VAL A 71 -17.20 -0.74 -11.70
C VAL A 71 -16.00 -0.91 -12.64
N GLU A 72 -16.22 -1.45 -13.84
CA GLU A 72 -15.17 -1.56 -14.86
C GLU A 72 -14.62 -0.19 -15.27
N ALA A 73 -15.49 0.79 -15.52
CA ALA A 73 -15.08 2.15 -15.86
C ALA A 73 -14.26 2.80 -14.72
N HIS A 74 -14.68 2.58 -13.47
CA HIS A 74 -13.94 3.03 -12.30
C HIS A 74 -12.54 2.40 -12.22
N LEU A 75 -12.44 1.07 -12.33
CA LEU A 75 -11.15 0.37 -12.27
C LEU A 75 -10.22 0.75 -13.43
N LEU A 76 -10.77 0.95 -14.62
CA LEU A 76 -10.01 1.44 -15.78
C LEU A 76 -9.48 2.85 -15.54
N ARG A 77 -10.30 3.73 -14.95
CA ARG A 77 -9.89 5.07 -14.54
C ARG A 77 -8.75 5.01 -13.51
N LEU A 78 -8.85 4.14 -12.50
CA LEU A 78 -7.79 3.96 -11.51
C LEU A 78 -6.47 3.53 -12.15
N ARG A 79 -6.51 2.60 -13.11
CA ARG A 79 -5.30 2.22 -13.89
C ARG A 79 -4.70 3.40 -14.63
N GLY A 80 -5.53 4.23 -15.26
CA GLY A 80 -5.09 5.47 -15.92
C GLY A 80 -4.44 6.48 -14.96
N LEU A 81 -4.81 6.41 -13.67
CA LEU A 81 -4.23 7.21 -12.58
C LEU A 81 -3.06 6.51 -11.87
N GLY A 82 -2.47 5.49 -12.52
CA GLY A 82 -1.26 4.82 -12.03
C GLY A 82 -1.49 3.79 -10.92
N VAL A 83 -2.73 3.57 -10.46
CA VAL A 83 -3.04 2.57 -9.44
C VAL A 83 -2.74 1.17 -10.00
N THR A 84 -1.90 0.39 -9.32
CA THR A 84 -1.50 -0.97 -9.73
C THR A 84 -2.19 -2.06 -8.93
N VAL A 85 -2.68 -1.74 -7.73
CA VAL A 85 -3.26 -2.71 -6.80
C VAL A 85 -4.34 -2.08 -5.91
N LEU A 86 -5.37 -2.85 -5.58
CA LEU A 86 -6.32 -2.55 -4.52
C LEU A 86 -6.13 -3.53 -3.35
N ARG A 87 -6.15 -3.03 -2.12
CA ARG A 87 -6.24 -3.90 -0.94
C ARG A 87 -7.70 -4.09 -0.57
N LEU A 88 -8.13 -5.35 -0.50
CA LEU A 88 -9.53 -5.73 -0.27
C LEU A 88 -9.62 -6.82 0.80
N MET A 89 -10.70 -6.78 1.56
CA MET A 89 -11.12 -7.88 2.43
C MET A 89 -12.10 -8.77 1.67
N LEU A 90 -11.83 -10.08 1.63
CA LEU A 90 -12.71 -11.08 1.03
C LEU A 90 -14.12 -11.02 1.62
N GLU A 91 -14.17 -10.71 2.92
CA GLU A 91 -15.38 -10.48 3.70
C GLU A 91 -15.29 -9.16 4.46
N TYR A 92 -16.06 -8.17 4.02
CA TYR A 92 -16.22 -6.89 4.72
C TYR A 92 -17.55 -6.86 5.48
N CYS A 93 -17.51 -7.23 6.76
CA CYS A 93 -18.70 -7.57 7.55
C CYS A 93 -19.41 -6.38 8.25
N GLN A 94 -19.33 -5.19 7.66
CA GLN A 94 -20.02 -3.99 8.16
C GLN A 94 -21.53 -4.19 8.32
N GLY A 95 -22.15 -4.99 7.44
CA GLY A 95 -23.55 -5.41 7.45
C GLY A 95 -23.71 -6.94 7.35
N GLU A 96 -24.91 -7.48 7.59
CA GLU A 96 -25.19 -8.93 7.56
C GLU A 96 -25.49 -9.46 6.15
N HIS A 97 -25.58 -8.57 5.17
CA HIS A 97 -26.00 -8.93 3.82
C HIS A 97 -24.84 -9.43 2.96
N ARG A 98 -23.59 -9.22 3.41
CA ARG A 98 -22.36 -9.42 2.61
C ARG A 98 -21.33 -10.36 3.24
N TYR A 99 -21.80 -11.30 4.06
CA TYR A 99 -20.95 -12.41 4.49
C TYR A 99 -20.55 -13.26 3.29
N PHE A 100 -19.27 -13.61 3.21
CA PHE A 100 -18.74 -14.55 2.22
C PHE A 100 -19.22 -15.97 2.50
N GLU A 101 -19.41 -16.32 3.78
CA GLU A 101 -19.93 -17.61 4.23
C GLU A 101 -21.15 -17.44 5.14
N ARG A 102 -22.25 -18.15 4.85
CA ARG A 102 -23.43 -18.17 5.72
C ARG A 102 -24.27 -19.44 5.49
N PRO A 103 -24.30 -20.40 6.44
CA PRO A 103 -23.49 -20.47 7.67
C PRO A 103 -21.98 -20.62 7.37
N ALA A 104 -21.13 -20.61 8.40
CA ALA A 104 -19.71 -20.90 8.24
C ALA A 104 -19.50 -22.22 7.47
N GLY A 105 -18.53 -22.25 6.56
CA GLY A 105 -18.24 -23.38 5.67
C GLY A 105 -19.11 -23.45 4.41
N ARG A 106 -20.13 -22.60 4.28
CA ARG A 106 -20.98 -22.53 3.09
C ARG A 106 -20.87 -21.17 2.42
N PHE A 107 -20.12 -21.13 1.32
CA PHE A 107 -19.93 -19.92 0.52
C PHE A 107 -21.26 -19.41 -0.06
N VAL A 108 -21.48 -18.10 0.07
CA VAL A 108 -22.69 -17.44 -0.44
C VAL A 108 -22.55 -17.25 -1.96
N PRO A 109 -23.41 -17.88 -2.80
CA PRO A 109 -23.23 -17.86 -4.25
C PRO A 109 -23.21 -16.46 -4.87
N ALA A 110 -23.94 -15.50 -4.29
CA ALA A 110 -23.94 -14.11 -4.75
C ALA A 110 -22.61 -13.40 -4.48
N MET A 111 -21.93 -13.73 -3.38
CA MET A 111 -20.60 -13.20 -3.07
C MET A 111 -19.51 -13.88 -3.91
N VAL A 112 -19.62 -15.18 -4.15
CA VAL A 112 -18.71 -15.89 -5.07
C VAL A 112 -18.76 -15.26 -6.47
N ARG A 113 -19.98 -15.02 -7.01
CA ARG A 113 -20.14 -14.35 -8.32
C ARG A 113 -19.56 -12.94 -8.34
N LEU A 114 -19.73 -12.17 -7.25
CA LEU A 114 -19.14 -10.84 -7.12
C LEU A 114 -17.62 -10.89 -7.30
N TRP A 115 -16.96 -11.84 -6.65
CA TRP A 115 -15.52 -12.00 -6.74
C TRP A 115 -15.08 -12.53 -8.11
N ASP A 116 -15.83 -13.46 -8.71
CA ASP A 116 -15.58 -13.89 -10.09
C ASP A 116 -15.60 -12.72 -11.08
N ASP A 117 -16.63 -11.88 -10.99
CA ASP A 117 -16.80 -10.73 -11.86
C ASP A 117 -15.67 -9.72 -11.63
N LEU A 118 -15.29 -9.46 -10.37
CA LEU A 118 -14.19 -8.56 -10.04
C LEU A 118 -12.84 -9.08 -10.57
N PHE A 119 -12.50 -10.36 -10.35
CA PHE A 119 -11.26 -10.94 -10.88
C PHE A 119 -11.23 -10.92 -12.41
N ALA A 120 -12.37 -11.18 -13.07
CA ALA A 120 -12.47 -11.10 -14.53
C ALA A 120 -12.32 -9.68 -15.07
N ILE A 121 -12.88 -8.67 -14.39
CA ILE A 121 -12.69 -7.25 -14.74
C ILE A 121 -11.23 -6.85 -14.52
N CYS A 122 -10.65 -7.18 -13.36
CA CYS A 122 -9.25 -6.88 -13.04
C CYS A 122 -8.27 -7.50 -14.04
N ALA A 123 -8.50 -8.75 -14.47
CA ALA A 123 -7.68 -9.43 -15.48
C ALA A 123 -7.67 -8.68 -16.82
N ARG A 124 -8.82 -8.16 -17.25
CA ARG A 124 -8.95 -7.38 -18.51
C ARG A 124 -8.23 -6.04 -18.46
N ILE A 125 -8.25 -5.42 -17.29
CA ILE A 125 -7.78 -4.05 -17.07
C ILE A 125 -6.31 -4.00 -16.61
N GLY A 126 -5.77 -5.13 -16.13
CA GLY A 126 -4.44 -5.19 -15.53
C GLY A 126 -4.38 -4.61 -14.11
N MET A 127 -5.48 -4.69 -13.35
CA MET A 127 -5.53 -4.32 -11.93
C MET A 127 -5.22 -5.54 -11.05
N ARG A 128 -4.46 -5.33 -9.96
CA ARG A 128 -4.15 -6.40 -9.00
C ARG A 128 -4.87 -6.24 -7.66
N ILE A 129 -4.91 -7.31 -6.88
CA ILE A 129 -5.56 -7.36 -5.57
C ILE A 129 -4.59 -7.88 -4.51
N LEU A 130 -4.44 -7.14 -3.41
CA LEU A 130 -3.93 -7.64 -2.13
C LEU A 130 -5.14 -8.10 -1.31
N LEU A 131 -5.26 -9.40 -1.04
CA LEU A 131 -6.49 -9.98 -0.52
C LEU A 131 -6.31 -10.54 0.89
N THR A 132 -7.15 -10.09 1.82
CA THR A 132 -7.19 -10.62 3.19
C THR A 132 -8.51 -11.35 3.49
N PRO A 133 -8.52 -12.46 4.25
CA PRO A 133 -9.72 -13.28 4.40
C PRO A 133 -10.83 -12.63 5.24
N PHE A 134 -10.49 -11.67 6.12
CA PHE A 134 -11.44 -11.02 7.03
C PHE A 134 -11.12 -9.54 7.19
N ASP A 135 -12.16 -8.72 7.35
CA ASP A 135 -12.06 -7.49 8.14
C ASP A 135 -11.89 -7.82 9.63
N THR A 136 -11.10 -7.04 10.38
CA THR A 136 -10.89 -7.27 11.83
C THR A 136 -11.78 -6.39 12.69
N PHE A 137 -12.11 -5.18 12.24
CA PHE A 137 -12.83 -4.20 13.05
C PHE A 137 -14.30 -4.57 13.23
N PHE A 138 -15.07 -4.72 12.15
CA PHE A 138 -16.47 -5.15 12.22
C PHE A 138 -16.58 -6.60 12.66
N HIS A 139 -15.60 -7.45 12.35
CA HIS A 139 -15.58 -8.81 12.88
C HIS A 139 -15.56 -8.81 14.41
N TRP A 140 -14.74 -7.95 15.02
CA TRP A 140 -14.71 -7.77 16.47
C TRP A 140 -16.01 -7.19 17.02
N GLN A 141 -16.47 -6.06 16.46
CA GLN A 141 -17.64 -5.32 16.95
C GLN A 141 -18.95 -6.12 16.79
N ARG A 142 -19.07 -6.85 15.68
CA ARG A 142 -20.30 -7.55 15.29
C ARG A 142 -20.19 -9.07 15.46
N TRP A 143 -19.22 -9.55 16.24
CA TRP A 143 -18.98 -10.98 16.50
C TRP A 143 -20.26 -11.75 16.91
N HIS A 144 -21.14 -11.12 17.68
CA HIS A 144 -22.40 -11.74 18.12
C HIS A 144 -23.36 -12.11 16.98
N ARG A 145 -23.16 -11.57 15.76
CA ARG A 145 -23.92 -11.88 14.53
C ARG A 145 -23.08 -12.66 13.51
N HIS A 146 -21.78 -12.81 13.76
CA HIS A 146 -20.87 -13.35 12.77
C HIS A 146 -21.11 -14.86 12.55
N PRO A 147 -21.10 -15.36 11.30
CA PRO A 147 -21.35 -16.78 11.00
C PRO A 147 -20.39 -17.75 11.69
N TYR A 148 -19.17 -17.30 12.04
CA TYR A 148 -18.18 -18.14 12.71
C TYR A 148 -18.41 -18.26 14.23
N ASN A 149 -19.37 -17.51 14.77
CA ASN A 149 -19.76 -17.63 16.16
C ASN A 149 -20.59 -18.92 16.36
N ARG A 150 -20.24 -19.70 17.39
CA ARG A 150 -20.90 -20.96 17.73
C ARG A 150 -22.40 -20.84 17.98
N ARG A 151 -22.88 -19.67 18.42
CA ARG A 151 -24.31 -19.40 18.57
C ARG A 151 -25.08 -19.47 17.23
N HIS A 152 -24.38 -19.33 16.10
CA HIS A 152 -24.92 -19.43 14.74
C HIS A 152 -24.47 -20.69 14.01
N GLY A 153 -23.96 -21.70 14.74
CA GLY A 153 -23.44 -22.94 14.17
C GLY A 153 -22.00 -22.86 13.66
N GLY A 154 -21.28 -21.77 13.95
CA GLY A 154 -19.86 -21.63 13.61
C GLY A 154 -18.90 -22.33 14.60
N PRO A 155 -17.59 -22.38 14.28
CA PRO A 155 -16.61 -23.13 15.07
C PRO A 155 -16.27 -22.48 16.43
N CYS A 156 -16.30 -21.15 16.52
CA CYS A 156 -15.66 -20.44 17.61
C CYS A 156 -16.66 -19.93 18.66
N ALA A 157 -16.40 -20.22 19.94
CA ALA A 157 -17.24 -19.73 21.03
C ALA A 157 -17.09 -18.22 21.25
N HIS A 158 -15.86 -17.70 21.15
CA HIS A 158 -15.54 -16.32 21.51
C HIS A 158 -14.49 -15.71 20.59
N ARG A 159 -14.67 -14.45 20.17
CA ARG A 159 -13.73 -13.75 19.28
C ARG A 159 -12.29 -13.68 19.78
N THR A 160 -12.09 -13.77 21.10
CA THR A 160 -10.75 -13.77 21.69
C THR A 160 -9.98 -15.07 21.50
N GLN A 161 -10.66 -16.13 21.05
CA GLN A 161 -10.07 -17.44 20.81
C GLN A 161 -9.92 -17.73 19.32
N PHE A 162 -10.17 -16.75 18.44
CA PHE A 162 -10.31 -17.00 17.01
C PHE A 162 -9.04 -17.60 16.39
N LEU A 163 -7.85 -17.09 16.75
CA LEU A 163 -6.57 -17.56 16.21
C LEU A 163 -6.10 -18.90 16.81
N VAL A 164 -6.58 -19.23 18.02
CA VAL A 164 -6.22 -20.47 18.74
C VAL A 164 -7.27 -21.58 18.60
N CYS A 165 -8.47 -21.28 18.12
CA CYS A 165 -9.51 -22.26 17.92
C CYS A 165 -9.16 -23.16 16.72
N ARG A 166 -8.76 -24.41 16.99
CA ARG A 166 -8.37 -25.40 15.97
C ARG A 166 -9.42 -25.53 14.86
N GLU A 167 -10.69 -25.66 15.21
CA GLU A 167 -11.76 -25.79 14.22
C GLU A 167 -11.85 -24.54 13.34
N THR A 168 -11.74 -23.34 13.93
CA THR A 168 -11.74 -22.07 13.19
C THR A 168 -10.58 -22.02 12.20
N ARG A 169 -9.39 -22.46 12.61
CA ARG A 169 -8.22 -22.52 11.73
C ARG A 169 -8.49 -23.40 10.49
N GLU A 170 -9.15 -24.54 10.66
CA GLU A 170 -9.56 -25.39 9.53
C GLU A 170 -10.59 -24.70 8.61
N TYR A 171 -11.53 -23.92 9.16
CA TYR A 171 -12.42 -23.09 8.33
C TYR A 171 -11.66 -22.01 7.55
N VAL A 172 -10.67 -21.36 8.16
CA VAL A 172 -9.84 -20.36 7.45
C VAL A 172 -9.04 -21.02 6.32
N LYS A 173 -8.42 -22.18 6.57
CA LYS A 173 -7.72 -22.95 5.53
C LYS A 173 -8.66 -23.32 4.38
N ARG A 174 -9.88 -23.79 4.67
CA ARG A 174 -10.89 -24.07 3.62
C ARG A 174 -11.33 -22.83 2.85
N ARG A 175 -11.47 -21.69 3.52
CA ARG A 175 -11.78 -20.40 2.89
C ARG A 175 -10.69 -19.98 1.90
N LEU A 176 -9.42 -20.02 2.34
CA LEU A 176 -8.28 -19.70 1.48
C LEU A 176 -8.09 -20.73 0.36
N ALA A 177 -8.33 -22.01 0.65
CA ALA A 177 -8.31 -23.08 -0.35
C ALA A 177 -9.33 -22.83 -1.47
N PHE A 178 -10.58 -22.55 -1.11
CA PHE A 178 -11.61 -22.18 -2.08
C PHE A 178 -11.21 -20.96 -2.91
N ALA A 179 -10.68 -19.91 -2.26
CA ALA A 179 -10.27 -18.70 -2.94
C ALA A 179 -9.11 -18.94 -3.92
N THR A 180 -8.09 -19.71 -3.53
CA THR A 180 -6.95 -19.98 -4.42
C THR A 180 -7.28 -20.95 -5.55
N GLU A 181 -8.06 -22.00 -5.30
CA GLU A 181 -8.50 -22.92 -6.37
C GLU A 181 -9.31 -22.20 -7.45
N ARG A 182 -10.02 -21.13 -7.07
CA ARG A 182 -10.88 -20.36 -7.98
C ARG A 182 -10.17 -19.18 -8.65
N TRP A 183 -9.35 -18.44 -7.91
CA TRP A 183 -8.77 -17.17 -8.36
C TRP A 183 -7.24 -17.13 -8.29
N GLY A 184 -6.61 -18.02 -7.52
CA GLY A 184 -5.17 -18.07 -7.29
C GLY A 184 -4.34 -18.62 -8.45
N GLY A 185 -4.96 -18.99 -9.58
CA GLY A 185 -4.23 -19.23 -10.83
C GLY A 185 -3.95 -17.94 -11.62
N SER A 186 -4.53 -16.80 -11.20
CA SER A 186 -4.49 -15.54 -11.92
C SER A 186 -3.46 -14.57 -11.33
N GLY A 187 -2.65 -13.93 -12.19
CA GLY A 187 -1.77 -12.83 -11.79
C GLY A 187 -2.49 -11.53 -11.42
N VAL A 188 -3.84 -11.53 -11.38
CA VAL A 188 -4.63 -10.51 -10.69
C VAL A 188 -4.34 -10.52 -9.20
N LEU A 189 -4.11 -11.67 -8.58
CA LEU A 189 -3.73 -11.71 -7.19
C LEU A 189 -2.27 -11.25 -7.06
N PHE A 190 -2.05 -10.15 -6.35
CA PHE A 190 -0.69 -9.72 -6.00
C PHE A 190 -0.15 -10.59 -4.87
N ALA A 191 -0.90 -10.70 -3.79
CA ALA A 191 -0.50 -11.41 -2.59
C ALA A 191 -1.69 -11.74 -1.68
N TRP A 192 -1.47 -12.72 -0.81
CA TRP A 192 -2.33 -13.02 0.33
C TRP A 192 -1.86 -12.24 1.56
N ASP A 193 -2.74 -11.43 2.12
CA ASP A 193 -2.62 -10.91 3.49
C ASP A 193 -3.37 -11.89 4.40
N LEU A 194 -2.67 -12.89 4.93
CA LEU A 194 -3.24 -14.06 5.61
C LEU A 194 -4.12 -13.67 6.81
N TRP A 195 -3.93 -12.46 7.34
CA TRP A 195 -4.80 -11.88 8.33
C TRP A 195 -4.65 -10.35 8.42
N ASN A 196 -5.77 -9.63 8.30
CA ASN A 196 -5.83 -8.20 8.52
C ASN A 196 -5.63 -7.85 10.00
N GLU A 197 -4.73 -6.93 10.32
CA GLU A 197 -4.54 -6.41 11.68
C GLU A 197 -4.51 -7.49 12.77
N LEU A 198 -3.64 -8.48 12.58
CA LEU A 198 -3.47 -9.59 13.51
C LEU A 198 -3.23 -9.05 14.93
N HIS A 199 -4.10 -9.44 15.86
CA HIS A 199 -4.15 -8.83 17.18
C HIS A 199 -4.11 -9.89 18.29
N PRO A 200 -3.26 -9.74 19.33
CA PRO A 200 -3.13 -10.73 20.42
C PRO A 200 -4.41 -11.03 21.17
N ALA A 201 -5.29 -10.04 21.33
CA ALA A 201 -6.61 -10.27 21.91
C ALA A 201 -7.46 -11.32 21.15
N GLN A 202 -7.16 -11.65 19.89
CA GLN A 202 -7.81 -12.73 19.12
C GLN A 202 -7.15 -14.11 19.35
N ALA A 203 -5.98 -14.13 20.00
CA ALA A 203 -5.22 -15.32 20.37
C ALA A 203 -5.22 -15.58 21.89
N GLY A 204 -6.12 -14.97 22.65
CA GLY A 204 -6.12 -15.06 24.12
C GLY A 204 -4.86 -14.46 24.75
N ASP A 205 -4.24 -13.49 24.07
CA ASP A 205 -2.96 -12.88 24.41
C ASP A 205 -1.75 -13.85 24.37
N ASP A 206 -1.90 -15.01 23.71
CA ASP A 206 -0.81 -15.94 23.42
C ASP A 206 -0.17 -15.62 22.06
N GLU A 207 1.01 -15.01 22.11
CA GLU A 207 1.76 -14.63 20.92
C GLU A 207 2.41 -15.83 20.21
N ALA A 208 2.79 -16.89 20.94
CA ALA A 208 3.31 -18.10 20.32
C ALA A 208 2.24 -18.75 19.43
N ALA A 209 0.99 -18.76 19.90
CA ALA A 209 -0.12 -19.26 19.12
C ALA A 209 -0.41 -18.42 17.86
N MET A 210 0.00 -17.14 17.82
CA MET A 210 -0.06 -16.31 16.61
C MET A 210 1.00 -16.76 15.59
N HIS A 211 2.23 -17.03 16.02
CA HIS A 211 3.26 -17.63 15.15
C HIS A 211 2.82 -19.00 14.60
N ASP A 212 2.24 -19.85 15.45
CA ASP A 212 1.71 -21.15 15.04
C ASP A 212 0.59 -21.00 14.01
N TYR A 213 -0.30 -20.03 14.21
CA TYR A 213 -1.37 -19.73 13.26
C TYR A 213 -0.79 -19.33 11.90
N VAL A 214 0.16 -18.39 11.87
CA VAL A 214 0.79 -17.93 10.62
C VAL A 214 1.52 -19.06 9.92
N SER A 215 2.34 -19.82 10.65
CA SER A 215 3.08 -20.96 10.09
C SER A 215 2.16 -22.00 9.47
N ASP A 216 1.09 -22.38 10.18
CA ASP A 216 0.17 -23.43 9.75
C ASP A 216 -0.69 -23.00 8.55
N VAL A 217 -1.24 -21.78 8.58
CA VAL A 217 -2.06 -21.25 7.47
C VAL A 217 -1.19 -20.97 6.24
N SER A 218 -0.02 -20.37 6.43
CA SER A 218 0.90 -20.06 5.35
C SER A 218 1.42 -21.32 4.66
N GLY A 219 1.88 -22.31 5.45
CA GLY A 219 2.34 -23.60 4.93
C GLY A 219 1.26 -24.33 4.15
N SER A 220 0.06 -24.46 4.74
CA SER A 220 -1.08 -25.13 4.09
C SER A 220 -1.47 -24.47 2.76
N LEU A 221 -1.51 -23.12 2.72
CA LEU A 221 -1.86 -22.40 1.50
C LEU A 221 -0.76 -22.52 0.44
N ARG A 222 0.51 -22.38 0.83
CA ARG A 222 1.66 -22.50 -0.07
C ARG A 222 1.72 -23.89 -0.72
N GLU A 223 1.56 -24.94 0.09
CA GLU A 223 1.53 -26.33 -0.41
C GLU A 223 0.39 -26.57 -1.39
N LEU A 224 -0.81 -26.05 -1.08
CA LEU A 224 -1.95 -26.13 -2.00
C LEU A 224 -1.67 -25.38 -3.30
N GLU A 225 -1.21 -24.13 -3.24
CA GLU A 225 -0.93 -23.34 -4.44
C GLU A 225 0.13 -23.99 -5.32
N VAL A 226 1.23 -24.48 -4.75
CA VAL A 226 2.25 -25.22 -5.51
C VAL A 226 1.63 -26.45 -6.18
N ARG A 227 0.76 -27.18 -5.48
CA ARG A 227 0.07 -28.36 -6.04
C ARG A 227 -0.87 -28.02 -7.19
N VAL A 228 -1.67 -26.95 -7.08
CA VAL A 228 -2.72 -26.65 -8.07
C VAL A 228 -2.28 -25.68 -9.17
N HIS A 229 -1.28 -24.83 -8.91
CA HIS A 229 -0.80 -23.78 -9.82
C HIS A 229 0.68 -23.94 -10.22
N GLY A 230 1.42 -24.88 -9.62
CA GLY A 230 2.85 -25.10 -9.87
C GLY A 230 3.78 -24.09 -9.18
N ARG A 231 3.23 -23.12 -8.45
CA ARG A 231 3.91 -22.01 -7.76
C ARG A 231 2.97 -21.42 -6.72
N SER A 232 3.46 -20.53 -5.85
CA SER A 232 2.63 -19.85 -4.84
C SER A 232 2.76 -18.33 -4.93
N HIS A 233 1.67 -17.64 -4.59
CA HIS A 233 1.62 -16.19 -4.45
C HIS A 233 2.39 -15.75 -3.21
N LEU A 234 2.82 -14.48 -3.23
CA LEU A 234 3.43 -13.85 -2.07
C LEU A 234 2.45 -13.81 -0.89
N GLN A 235 2.96 -13.99 0.32
CA GLN A 235 2.17 -13.98 1.55
C GLN A 235 2.73 -12.99 2.57
N THR A 236 1.84 -12.29 3.28
CA THR A 236 2.12 -11.41 4.42
C THR A 236 1.05 -11.62 5.49
N VAL A 237 1.25 -11.01 6.66
CA VAL A 237 0.16 -10.59 7.54
C VAL A 237 0.25 -9.07 7.71
N SER A 238 -0.83 -8.44 8.15
CA SER A 238 -0.77 -7.04 8.60
C SER A 238 -1.06 -6.92 10.09
N VAL A 239 -0.60 -5.83 10.71
CA VAL A 239 -0.84 -5.51 12.13
C VAL A 239 -1.19 -4.03 12.29
N PHE A 240 -2.03 -3.73 13.28
CA PHE A 240 -2.28 -2.35 13.69
C PHE A 240 -0.98 -1.78 14.31
N GLY A 241 -0.32 -0.86 13.63
CA GLY A 241 1.04 -0.41 13.98
C GLY A 241 1.24 0.04 15.43
N PRO A 242 0.27 0.69 16.10
CA PRO A 242 0.39 0.97 17.54
C PRO A 242 0.62 -0.25 18.43
N GLU A 243 0.17 -1.45 18.06
CA GLU A 243 0.45 -2.69 18.80
C GLU A 243 1.94 -3.06 18.77
N LEU A 244 2.68 -2.77 17.68
CA LEU A 244 4.13 -3.03 17.59
C LEU A 244 4.97 -2.21 18.59
N ARG A 245 4.39 -1.15 19.17
CA ARG A 245 4.98 -0.39 20.28
C ARG A 245 4.59 -0.93 21.64
N ARG A 246 3.32 -1.35 21.78
CA ARG A 246 2.79 -1.92 23.03
C ARG A 246 3.37 -3.30 23.31
N ARG A 247 3.65 -4.07 22.26
CA ARG A 247 4.14 -5.45 22.31
C ARG A 247 5.28 -5.62 21.28
N PRO A 248 6.52 -5.28 21.67
CA PRO A 248 7.66 -5.37 20.76
C PRO A 248 7.92 -6.76 20.19
N SER A 249 7.48 -7.82 20.87
CA SER A 249 7.55 -9.21 20.42
C SER A 249 6.76 -9.47 19.12
N LEU A 250 5.69 -8.71 18.85
CA LEU A 250 4.96 -8.79 17.57
C LEU A 250 5.79 -8.37 16.35
N ARG A 251 6.93 -7.71 16.56
CA ARG A 251 7.83 -7.33 15.48
C ARG A 251 8.41 -8.55 14.77
N GLU A 252 8.77 -9.59 15.52
CA GLU A 252 9.33 -10.81 14.93
C GLU A 252 8.31 -11.50 14.01
N LEU A 253 7.06 -11.57 14.45
CA LEU A 253 5.94 -12.14 13.69
C LEU A 253 5.71 -11.46 12.34
N VAL A 254 5.92 -10.15 12.26
CA VAL A 254 5.61 -9.36 11.06
C VAL A 254 6.84 -9.14 10.17
N PHE A 255 7.98 -8.85 10.78
CA PHE A 255 9.18 -8.44 10.07
C PHE A 255 10.15 -9.58 9.78
N ALA A 256 10.08 -10.69 10.53
CA ALA A 256 11.06 -11.77 10.47
C ALA A 256 10.46 -13.18 10.32
N HIS A 257 9.13 -13.35 10.35
CA HIS A 257 8.52 -14.68 10.27
C HIS A 257 8.95 -15.42 8.98
N PRO A 258 9.44 -16.67 9.08
CA PRO A 258 10.14 -17.34 7.98
C PRO A 258 9.24 -17.70 6.79
N THR A 259 7.93 -17.80 7.00
CA THR A 259 6.97 -18.20 5.95
C THR A 259 6.38 -17.02 5.16
N LEU A 260 6.70 -15.78 5.53
CA LEU A 260 6.18 -14.57 4.88
C LEU A 260 7.19 -14.02 3.86
N ASP A 261 6.70 -13.57 2.71
CA ASP A 261 7.55 -13.14 1.59
C ASP A 261 7.84 -11.64 1.60
N PHE A 262 6.99 -10.85 2.25
CA PHE A 262 7.22 -9.42 2.49
C PHE A 262 6.59 -9.04 3.83
N ALA A 263 7.03 -7.91 4.37
CA ALA A 263 6.50 -7.38 5.62
C ALA A 263 5.46 -6.29 5.37
N SER A 264 4.40 -6.28 6.17
CA SER A 264 3.37 -5.25 6.12
C SER A 264 2.94 -4.79 7.51
N ALA A 265 2.72 -3.49 7.68
CA ALA A 265 2.16 -2.90 8.89
C ALA A 265 1.19 -1.77 8.54
N HIS A 266 0.29 -1.41 9.46
CA HIS A 266 -0.63 -0.30 9.27
C HIS A 266 -0.18 0.93 10.07
N PHE A 267 -0.01 2.08 9.42
CA PHE A 267 0.48 3.28 10.08
C PHE A 267 -0.64 4.16 10.63
N TYR A 268 -0.78 4.11 11.97
CA TYR A 268 -1.72 4.92 12.75
C TYR A 268 -1.01 5.56 13.95
N ALA A 269 0.03 6.35 13.68
CA ALA A 269 0.78 7.01 14.74
C ALA A 269 -0.02 8.14 15.42
N GLU A 270 -0.05 8.07 16.75
CA GLU A 270 -0.80 8.97 17.62
C GLU A 270 -0.51 10.45 17.34
N ARG A 271 -1.58 11.25 17.23
CA ARG A 271 -1.58 12.72 17.10
C ARG A 271 -0.85 13.26 15.86
N THR A 272 -0.42 12.38 14.98
CA THR A 272 0.28 12.73 13.73
C THR A 272 -0.46 12.10 12.58
N ILE A 273 -0.28 10.81 12.34
CA ILE A 273 -0.92 10.12 11.22
C ILE A 273 -2.42 9.94 11.49
N ASP A 274 -2.81 9.47 12.69
CA ASP A 274 -4.22 9.19 13.01
C ASP A 274 -5.09 10.43 13.30
N ALA A 275 -4.45 11.56 13.62
CA ALA A 275 -5.11 12.82 13.94
C ALA A 275 -4.24 14.04 13.59
N PRO A 276 -3.96 14.28 12.30
CA PRO A 276 -3.00 15.29 11.85
C PRO A 276 -3.46 16.72 12.18
N ARG A 277 -2.48 17.57 12.51
CA ARG A 277 -2.64 19.04 12.67
C ARG A 277 -1.82 19.84 11.66
N ASP A 278 -0.97 19.16 10.90
CA ASP A 278 -0.13 19.69 9.83
C ASP A 278 0.20 18.54 8.87
N THR A 279 0.77 18.85 7.72
CA THR A 279 1.09 17.87 6.67
C THR A 279 2.55 17.37 6.71
N ILE A 280 3.38 17.87 7.63
CA ILE A 280 4.82 17.54 7.71
C ILE A 280 5.08 16.45 8.76
N ALA A 281 4.54 16.61 9.97
CA ALA A 281 4.74 15.67 11.07
C ALA A 281 4.31 14.22 10.71
N PRO A 282 3.17 13.99 10.02
CA PRO A 282 2.81 12.64 9.56
C PRO A 282 3.83 12.04 8.61
N ALA A 283 4.41 12.84 7.70
CA ALA A 283 5.45 12.38 6.78
C ALA A 283 6.76 12.04 7.52
N VAL A 284 7.17 12.90 8.45
CA VAL A 284 8.35 12.67 9.29
C VAL A 284 8.21 11.39 10.12
N VAL A 285 7.06 11.17 10.73
CA VAL A 285 6.77 9.93 11.47
C VAL A 285 6.70 8.73 10.54
N THR A 286 6.12 8.86 9.35
CA THR A 286 6.09 7.80 8.34
C THR A 286 7.51 7.35 7.97
N GLY A 287 8.41 8.28 7.64
CA GLY A 287 9.80 7.94 7.35
C GLY A 287 10.51 7.23 8.51
N ALA A 288 10.29 7.70 9.75
CA ALA A 288 10.85 7.05 10.93
C ALA A 288 10.29 5.63 11.17
N LEU A 289 9.00 5.41 10.91
CA LEU A 289 8.38 4.09 11.03
C LEU A 289 8.86 3.11 9.95
N VAL A 290 9.07 3.59 8.71
CA VAL A 290 9.69 2.78 7.65
C VAL A 290 11.08 2.33 8.09
N GLU A 291 11.94 3.24 8.52
CA GLU A 291 13.29 2.88 8.95
C GLU A 291 13.31 1.93 10.15
N GLN A 292 12.39 2.10 11.10
CA GLN A 292 12.22 1.14 12.21
C GLN A 292 11.80 -0.24 11.73
N ALA A 293 10.89 -0.32 10.76
CA ALA A 293 10.51 -1.59 10.15
C ALA A 293 11.69 -2.22 9.40
N LEU A 294 12.41 -1.44 8.60
CA LEU A 294 13.59 -1.93 7.87
C LEU A 294 14.69 -2.44 8.79
N ALA A 295 14.94 -1.76 9.92
CA ALA A 295 15.90 -2.22 10.93
C ALA A 295 15.47 -3.53 11.62
N ALA A 296 14.18 -3.86 11.62
CA ALA A 296 13.65 -5.09 12.19
C ALA A 296 13.55 -6.24 11.18
N ILE A 297 13.83 -5.99 9.89
CA ILE A 297 13.79 -6.99 8.82
C ILE A 297 15.20 -7.56 8.61
N PRO A 298 15.45 -8.85 8.89
CA PRO A 298 16.79 -9.43 8.80
C PRO A 298 17.21 -9.89 7.39
N ASP A 299 16.26 -10.10 6.48
CA ASP A 299 16.48 -10.78 5.19
C ASP A 299 16.25 -9.89 3.96
N ASP A 300 16.23 -8.57 4.16
CA ASP A 300 15.97 -7.57 3.11
C ASP A 300 14.68 -7.85 2.30
N ARG A 301 13.65 -8.47 2.89
CA ARG A 301 12.35 -8.59 2.20
C ARG A 301 11.73 -7.21 1.93
N PRO A 302 10.84 -7.09 0.93
CA PRO A 302 10.09 -5.86 0.73
C PRO A 302 9.29 -5.49 1.98
N PHE A 303 9.16 -4.19 2.24
CA PHE A 303 8.33 -3.64 3.31
C PHE A 303 7.31 -2.66 2.73
N LEU A 304 6.05 -2.78 3.11
CA LEU A 304 4.98 -1.91 2.66
C LEU A 304 4.06 -1.53 3.83
N ASP A 305 3.69 -0.26 3.93
CA ASP A 305 2.52 0.16 4.71
C ASP A 305 1.24 -0.14 3.93
N SER A 306 0.51 -1.19 4.30
CA SER A 306 -0.72 -1.59 3.60
C SER A 306 -1.97 -0.83 4.04
N GLU A 307 -1.88 0.05 5.04
CA GLU A 307 -3.03 0.83 5.49
C GLU A 307 -2.60 2.00 6.40
N HIS A 308 -2.96 3.22 6.00
CA HIS A 308 -2.80 4.39 6.86
C HIS A 308 -3.95 5.38 6.70
N GLY A 309 -4.05 6.27 7.68
CA GLY A 309 -5.00 7.37 7.63
C GLY A 309 -5.29 8.07 8.95
N PRO A 310 -6.05 9.17 8.92
CA PRO A 310 -6.46 9.95 10.07
C PRO A 310 -7.66 9.29 10.76
N ILE A 311 -7.49 8.03 11.18
CA ILE A 311 -8.58 7.20 11.73
C ILE A 311 -9.25 7.85 12.94
N HIS A 312 -8.51 8.48 13.85
CA HIS A 312 -9.11 9.14 15.03
C HIS A 312 -9.79 10.46 14.67
N THR A 313 -9.27 11.23 13.70
CA THR A 313 -10.01 12.39 13.16
C THR A 313 -11.36 11.96 12.57
N PHE A 314 -11.39 10.87 11.82
CA PHE A 314 -12.60 10.40 11.17
C PHE A 314 -13.56 9.69 12.13
N LYS A 315 -13.11 8.60 12.76
CA LYS A 315 -13.94 7.69 13.55
C LYS A 315 -14.33 8.29 14.90
N ASP A 316 -13.38 8.89 15.61
CA ASP A 316 -13.60 9.30 17.00
C ASP A 316 -14.06 10.76 17.09
N ARG A 317 -13.58 11.64 16.18
CA ARG A 317 -14.01 13.05 16.12
C ARG A 317 -15.13 13.31 15.11
N GLY A 318 -15.48 12.34 14.26
CA GLY A 318 -16.51 12.52 13.23
C GLY A 318 -16.14 13.53 12.15
N CYS A 319 -14.86 13.86 12.00
CA CYS A 319 -14.39 14.90 11.08
C CYS A 319 -13.84 14.29 9.79
N THR A 320 -14.34 14.75 8.64
CA THR A 320 -13.68 14.53 7.35
C THR A 320 -12.71 15.68 7.11
N LEU A 321 -11.44 15.39 6.82
CA LEU A 321 -10.45 16.42 6.54
C LEU A 321 -10.84 17.22 5.28
N PRO A 322 -10.59 18.54 5.21
CA PRO A 322 -10.72 19.30 3.97
C PRO A 322 -9.86 18.67 2.87
N ALA A 323 -10.39 18.52 1.65
CA ALA A 323 -9.69 17.83 0.57
C ALA A 323 -8.28 18.41 0.31
N PRO A 324 -8.06 19.74 0.23
CA PRO A 324 -6.71 20.27 0.01
C PRO A 324 -5.70 19.93 1.11
N PHE A 325 -6.15 19.71 2.35
CA PHE A 325 -5.30 19.24 3.45
C PHE A 325 -5.01 17.75 3.32
N ASP A 326 -6.05 16.95 3.11
CA ASP A 326 -5.94 15.49 3.02
C ASP A 326 -5.10 15.04 1.80
N ASP A 327 -5.21 15.75 0.68
CA ASP A 327 -4.44 15.53 -0.54
C ASP A 327 -2.93 15.72 -0.30
N GLU A 328 -2.56 16.82 0.38
CA GLU A 328 -1.18 17.11 0.71
C GLU A 328 -0.62 16.21 1.80
N TYR A 329 -1.42 15.94 2.84
CA TYR A 329 -1.11 14.97 3.89
C TYR A 329 -0.78 13.60 3.30
N PHE A 330 -1.63 13.07 2.41
CA PHE A 330 -1.40 11.79 1.75
C PHE A 330 -0.15 11.82 0.87
N ARG A 331 0.02 12.86 0.04
CA ARG A 331 1.18 13.00 -0.84
C ARG A 331 2.49 12.99 -0.04
N HIS A 332 2.59 13.76 1.05
CA HIS A 332 3.83 13.79 1.83
C HIS A 332 4.14 12.45 2.49
N MET A 333 3.13 11.75 3.03
CA MET A 333 3.32 10.40 3.56
C MET A 333 3.78 9.42 2.48
N GLN A 334 3.17 9.49 1.29
CA GLN A 334 3.52 8.64 0.16
C GLN A 334 4.99 8.77 -0.25
N TRP A 335 5.48 10.00 -0.37
CA TRP A 335 6.87 10.25 -0.72
C TRP A 335 7.83 9.94 0.43
N ALA A 336 7.45 10.22 1.67
CA ALA A 336 8.25 9.84 2.83
C ALA A 336 8.40 8.32 2.94
N HIS A 337 7.33 7.56 2.64
CA HIS A 337 7.38 6.10 2.65
C HIS A 337 8.37 5.57 1.61
N LEU A 338 8.25 6.01 0.35
CA LEU A 338 9.15 5.62 -0.73
C LEU A 338 10.60 6.03 -0.45
N ALA A 339 10.83 7.30 -0.12
CA ALA A 339 12.16 7.87 0.04
C ALA A 339 12.87 7.34 1.30
N ALA A 340 12.15 6.85 2.31
CA ALA A 340 12.74 6.14 3.45
C ALA A 340 13.10 4.67 3.13
N GLY A 341 12.72 4.16 1.96
CA GLY A 341 13.06 2.82 1.49
C GLY A 341 11.89 1.83 1.41
N GLY A 342 10.66 2.26 1.69
CA GLY A 342 9.48 1.41 1.54
C GLY A 342 9.26 0.97 0.08
N ALA A 343 8.71 -0.23 -0.11
CA ALA A 343 8.37 -0.79 -1.41
C ALA A 343 7.02 -0.24 -1.89
N GLY A 344 7.01 1.03 -2.33
CA GLY A 344 5.83 1.74 -2.81
C GLY A 344 5.50 2.99 -1.99
N GLY A 345 4.27 3.47 -2.12
CA GLY A 345 3.81 4.72 -1.53
C GLY A 345 3.00 4.61 -0.24
N GLY A 346 2.86 3.41 0.31
CA GLY A 346 1.84 3.12 1.33
C GLY A 346 0.41 3.16 0.76
N MET A 347 -0.55 2.54 1.45
CA MET A 347 -1.94 2.47 0.99
C MET A 347 -2.89 3.24 1.91
N ARG A 348 -3.59 4.23 1.36
CA ARG A 348 -4.54 5.05 2.11
C ARG A 348 -5.84 4.28 2.37
N TRP A 349 -6.29 4.23 3.62
CA TRP A 349 -7.70 3.97 3.95
C TRP A 349 -8.50 5.25 3.74
N PRO A 350 -9.67 5.32 3.08
CA PRO A 350 -10.29 6.61 2.76
C PRO A 350 -10.48 7.53 3.97
N ASN A 351 -11.09 7.05 5.07
CA ASN A 351 -11.45 7.88 6.24
C ASN A 351 -12.24 9.15 5.84
N ARG A 352 -13.21 8.98 4.94
CA ARG A 352 -14.11 10.04 4.43
C ARG A 352 -15.52 9.48 4.24
N HIS A 353 -16.49 10.38 4.08
CA HIS A 353 -17.85 10.05 3.67
C HIS A 353 -18.16 10.66 2.28
N PRO A 354 -18.54 9.85 1.27
CA PRO A 354 -18.44 8.39 1.25
C PRO A 354 -16.99 7.88 1.38
N HIS A 355 -16.80 6.57 1.58
CA HIS A 355 -15.47 5.94 1.62
C HIS A 355 -14.83 5.91 0.23
N THR A 356 -14.37 7.07 -0.23
CA THR A 356 -13.66 7.26 -1.50
C THR A 356 -12.45 8.16 -1.28
N LEU A 357 -11.41 7.95 -2.09
CA LEU A 357 -10.27 8.88 -2.15
C LEU A 357 -10.64 10.09 -3.00
N THR A 358 -10.05 11.24 -2.67
CA THR A 358 -10.18 12.48 -3.43
C THR A 358 -9.41 12.40 -4.76
N GLU A 359 -9.72 13.31 -5.67
CA GLU A 359 -8.97 13.44 -6.91
C GLU A 359 -7.52 13.84 -6.70
N GLY A 360 -7.22 14.70 -5.72
CA GLY A 360 -5.84 15.07 -5.40
C GLY A 360 -5.01 13.89 -4.88
N MET A 361 -5.61 12.97 -4.12
CA MET A 361 -4.93 11.73 -3.74
C MET A 361 -4.66 10.81 -4.94
N ARG A 362 -5.60 10.71 -5.88
CA ARG A 362 -5.37 9.95 -7.12
C ARG A 362 -4.30 10.60 -8.01
N ALA A 363 -4.27 11.93 -8.07
CA ALA A 363 -3.20 12.67 -8.75
C ALA A 363 -1.83 12.41 -8.09
N ALA A 364 -1.75 12.33 -6.76
CA ALA A 364 -0.52 11.95 -6.07
C ALA A 364 -0.08 10.51 -6.43
N GLN A 365 -1.00 9.55 -6.50
CA GLN A 365 -0.70 8.18 -6.98
C GLN A 365 -0.17 8.18 -8.42
N LEU A 366 -0.74 8.98 -9.31
CA LEU A 366 -0.26 9.13 -10.68
C LEU A 366 1.15 9.74 -10.71
N ALA A 367 1.39 10.78 -9.90
CA ALA A 367 2.69 11.44 -9.78
C ALA A 367 3.78 10.46 -9.32
N LEU A 368 3.49 9.64 -8.30
CA LEU A 368 4.41 8.57 -7.89
C LEU A 368 4.63 7.58 -9.03
N SER A 369 3.57 7.13 -9.70
CA SER A 369 3.66 6.13 -10.76
C SER A 369 4.52 6.57 -11.94
N ARG A 370 4.50 7.87 -12.29
CA ARG A 370 5.35 8.46 -13.33
C ARG A 370 6.81 8.64 -12.89
N PHE A 371 7.07 8.75 -11.59
CA PHE A 371 8.43 8.84 -11.04
C PHE A 371 9.14 7.49 -11.02
N LEU A 372 8.43 6.40 -10.73
CA LEU A 372 9.04 5.07 -10.55
C LEU A 372 9.97 4.64 -11.69
N PRO A 373 9.66 4.84 -12.99
CA PRO A 373 10.55 4.43 -14.10
C PRO A 373 11.89 5.17 -14.17
N LEU A 374 12.09 6.24 -13.39
CA LEU A 374 13.35 6.98 -13.35
C LEU A 374 14.48 6.20 -12.65
N LEU A 375 14.13 5.13 -11.92
CA LEU A 375 15.04 4.29 -11.15
C LEU A 375 14.90 2.83 -11.57
N ASP A 376 15.88 2.01 -11.22
CA ASP A 376 15.87 0.57 -11.48
C ASP A 376 15.67 -0.22 -10.19
N TRP A 377 14.40 -0.51 -9.89
CA TRP A 377 13.98 -1.23 -8.69
C TRP A 377 14.38 -2.71 -8.70
N THR A 378 14.82 -3.26 -9.85
CA THR A 378 15.29 -4.66 -9.93
C THR A 378 16.65 -4.85 -9.26
N CYS A 379 17.43 -3.77 -9.13
CA CYS A 379 18.76 -3.79 -8.54
C CYS A 379 18.97 -2.77 -7.41
N PHE A 380 18.00 -1.90 -7.14
CA PHE A 380 18.12 -0.87 -6.11
C PHE A 380 18.22 -1.49 -4.71
N ARG A 381 19.37 -1.34 -4.04
CA ARG A 381 19.60 -1.81 -2.67
C ARG A 381 19.48 -0.68 -1.66
N ARG A 382 18.24 -0.36 -1.29
CA ARG A 382 17.96 0.73 -0.34
C ARG A 382 18.88 0.69 0.88
N ARG A 383 19.46 1.83 1.22
CA ARG A 383 20.02 2.12 2.54
C ARG A 383 19.46 3.45 2.99
N PRO A 384 18.90 3.58 4.21
CA PRO A 384 18.47 4.88 4.72
C PRO A 384 19.64 5.87 4.72
N LEU A 385 19.43 7.04 4.14
CA LEU A 385 20.43 8.10 4.04
C LEU A 385 20.03 9.35 4.83
N ARG A 386 18.86 9.38 5.48
CA ARG A 386 18.33 10.59 6.15
C ARG A 386 19.36 11.28 7.04
N ASP A 387 20.02 10.53 7.92
CA ASP A 387 20.91 11.09 8.93
C ASP A 387 22.28 11.53 8.35
N ALA A 388 22.59 11.09 7.13
CA ALA A 388 23.84 11.44 6.42
C ALA A 388 23.62 12.42 5.26
N LEU A 389 22.37 12.66 4.86
CA LEU A 389 21.99 13.62 3.83
C LEU A 389 22.19 15.05 4.35
N LEU A 390 22.90 15.89 3.61
CA LEU A 390 23.04 17.30 3.94
C LEU A 390 22.28 18.15 2.93
N VAL A 391 21.50 19.10 3.44
CA VAL A 391 20.84 20.14 2.65
C VAL A 391 21.36 21.48 3.14
N ARG A 392 21.98 22.24 2.25
CA ARG A 392 22.60 23.54 2.56
C ARG A 392 21.92 24.64 1.79
N ASP A 393 21.83 25.83 2.37
CA ASP A 393 21.49 27.02 1.60
C ASP A 393 22.55 27.23 0.52
N ALA A 394 22.14 27.36 -0.74
CA ALA A 394 23.09 27.44 -1.86
C ALA A 394 23.95 28.71 -1.80
N ARG A 395 23.44 29.80 -1.20
CA ARG A 395 24.14 31.09 -1.12
C ARG A 395 25.11 31.14 0.05
N SER A 396 24.65 30.76 1.26
CA SER A 396 25.49 30.87 2.46
C SER A 396 26.32 29.61 2.75
N GLY A 397 25.99 28.46 2.15
CA GLY A 397 26.61 27.17 2.44
C GLY A 397 26.23 26.57 3.80
N VAL A 398 25.42 27.28 4.59
CA VAL A 398 25.00 26.85 5.93
C VAL A 398 24.00 25.69 5.82
N PRO A 399 24.18 24.59 6.58
CA PRO A 399 23.20 23.51 6.65
C PRO A 399 21.84 24.01 7.13
N LEU A 400 20.77 23.57 6.47
CA LEU A 400 19.42 23.81 6.94
C LEU A 400 19.18 22.99 8.21
N ARG A 401 18.48 23.57 9.19
CA ARG A 401 18.06 22.82 10.37
C ARG A 401 16.99 21.80 9.99
N MET A 402 17.28 20.52 10.18
CA MET A 402 16.34 19.45 9.87
C MET A 402 15.20 19.37 10.91
N VAL A 403 13.99 19.06 10.45
CA VAL A 403 12.90 18.59 11.30
C VAL A 403 13.29 17.21 11.82
N THR A 404 13.28 17.05 13.14
CA THR A 404 13.70 15.80 13.79
C THR A 404 12.57 15.20 14.61
N THR A 405 12.65 13.89 14.80
CA THR A 405 11.86 13.17 15.80
C THR A 405 12.67 12.99 17.07
N ARG A 406 12.00 12.98 18.21
CA ARG A 406 12.54 12.40 19.44
C ARG A 406 11.66 11.24 19.91
N PRO A 407 12.21 10.30 20.70
CA PRO A 407 11.39 9.32 21.39
C PRO A 407 10.29 9.99 22.21
N SER A 408 9.14 9.31 22.33
CA SER A 408 8.09 9.75 23.23
C SER A 408 8.56 9.69 24.68
N ALA A 409 8.03 10.57 25.53
CA ALA A 409 8.21 10.47 26.98
C ALA A 409 7.50 9.23 27.56
N HIS A 410 6.45 8.75 26.88
CA HIS A 410 5.79 7.51 27.24
C HIS A 410 6.45 6.36 26.47
N PRO A 411 6.87 5.25 27.11
CA PRO A 411 7.64 4.17 26.47
C PRO A 411 6.97 3.57 25.22
N THR A 412 5.64 3.64 25.14
CA THR A 412 4.82 3.10 24.04
C THR A 412 4.26 4.18 23.11
N GLY A 413 4.54 5.46 23.39
CA GLY A 413 3.98 6.58 22.63
C GLY A 413 4.64 6.78 21.26
N ALA A 414 3.91 7.40 20.33
CA ALA A 414 4.45 7.72 19.01
C ALA A 414 5.61 8.74 19.08
N PRO A 415 6.58 8.68 18.14
CA PRO A 415 7.66 9.67 18.08
C PRO A 415 7.12 11.10 18.08
N VAL A 416 7.75 11.98 18.87
CA VAL A 416 7.35 13.39 18.95
C VAL A 416 8.15 14.19 17.93
N VAL A 417 7.45 14.83 16.99
CA VAL A 417 8.07 15.67 15.96
C VAL A 417 8.37 17.06 16.51
N ARG A 418 9.59 17.55 16.30
CA ARG A 418 9.98 18.93 16.60
C ARG A 418 9.98 19.77 15.33
N LEU A 419 8.83 20.40 15.05
CA LEU A 419 8.67 21.31 13.90
C LEU A 419 9.27 22.71 14.16
N ARG A 420 9.15 23.22 15.40
CA ARG A 420 9.61 24.58 15.72
C ARG A 420 11.13 24.69 15.55
N GLY A 421 11.57 25.64 14.73
CA GLY A 421 12.99 25.87 14.42
C GLY A 421 13.56 24.96 13.32
N GLY A 422 12.80 23.96 12.86
CA GLY A 422 13.15 23.16 11.69
C GLY A 422 12.82 23.91 10.39
N GLU A 423 13.77 23.89 9.45
CA GLU A 423 13.65 24.56 8.15
C GLU A 423 13.28 23.57 7.04
N CYS A 424 13.70 22.31 7.16
CA CYS A 424 13.45 21.29 6.14
C CYS A 424 13.21 19.92 6.78
N ALA A 425 12.25 19.15 6.28
CA ALA A 425 12.20 17.71 6.52
C ALA A 425 12.75 17.00 5.28
N ALA A 426 13.61 16.00 5.48
CA ALA A 426 14.25 15.29 4.39
C ALA A 426 14.14 13.77 4.59
N PHE A 427 13.99 13.06 3.48
CA PHE A 427 13.90 11.61 3.40
C PHE A 427 14.77 11.16 2.26
N ALA A 428 15.58 10.12 2.48
CA ALA A 428 16.43 9.61 1.43
C ALA A 428 16.81 8.16 1.67
N CYS A 429 16.93 7.42 0.57
CA CYS A 429 17.57 6.12 0.53
C CYS A 429 18.34 5.96 -0.77
N GLY A 430 19.41 5.17 -0.74
CA GLY A 430 20.31 5.03 -1.88
C GLY A 430 21.20 3.79 -1.79
N ASP A 431 21.80 3.44 -2.92
CA ASP A 431 22.91 2.50 -3.03
C ASP A 431 24.08 3.15 -3.80
N ALA A 432 25.04 2.34 -4.26
CA ALA A 432 26.21 2.82 -4.99
C ALA A 432 25.91 3.39 -6.39
N SER A 433 24.70 3.20 -6.93
CA SER A 433 24.33 3.48 -8.32
C SER A 433 23.10 4.37 -8.48
N GLN A 434 22.26 4.47 -7.45
CA GLN A 434 21.02 5.25 -7.51
C GLN A 434 20.53 5.68 -6.12
N ALA A 435 19.76 6.76 -6.07
CA ALA A 435 19.17 7.28 -4.85
C ALA A 435 17.83 7.99 -5.11
N VAL A 436 16.98 7.98 -4.09
CA VAL A 436 15.75 8.78 -3.97
C VAL A 436 15.96 9.79 -2.86
N VAL A 437 15.59 11.05 -3.11
CA VAL A 437 15.52 12.09 -2.08
C VAL A 437 14.16 12.77 -2.15
N HIS A 438 13.56 13.06 -1.00
CA HIS A 438 12.36 13.89 -0.89
C HIS A 438 12.56 14.98 0.18
N LEU A 439 12.22 16.21 -0.16
CA LEU A 439 12.40 17.39 0.70
C LEU A 439 11.06 18.11 0.89
N LEU A 440 10.80 18.54 2.13
CA LEU A 440 9.69 19.40 2.50
C LEU A 440 10.24 20.68 3.16
N ARG A 441 9.78 21.86 2.73
CA ARG A 441 10.20 23.15 3.26
C ARG A 441 9.39 23.54 4.50
N ALA A 442 9.87 23.17 5.68
CA ALA A 442 9.11 23.26 6.92
C ALA A 442 9.01 24.67 7.52
N ASP A 443 9.86 25.61 7.11
CA ASP A 443 9.82 27.00 7.59
C ASP A 443 8.68 27.84 6.98
N GLN A 444 8.05 27.37 5.90
CA GLN A 444 6.99 28.09 5.19
C GLN A 444 5.68 27.31 5.24
N ARG A 445 4.81 27.66 6.20
CA ARG A 445 3.53 26.98 6.43
C ARG A 445 2.35 27.96 6.48
N THR A 446 1.20 27.49 6.03
CA THR A 446 -0.09 28.15 6.24
C THR A 446 -0.58 27.91 7.67
N ASP A 447 -1.59 28.67 8.09
CA ASP A 447 -2.19 28.55 9.43
C ASP A 447 -2.86 27.18 9.66
N ASP A 448 -3.33 26.53 8.58
CA ASP A 448 -3.89 25.18 8.62
C ASP A 448 -2.82 24.07 8.60
N GLY A 449 -1.52 24.42 8.67
CA GLY A 449 -0.42 23.47 8.79
C GLY A 449 0.05 22.83 7.48
N ARG A 450 -0.43 23.30 6.32
CA ARG A 450 0.10 22.93 5.00
C ARG A 450 1.35 23.73 4.64
N LEU A 451 2.06 23.29 3.60
CA LEU A 451 3.20 24.03 3.03
C LEU A 451 2.73 25.21 2.19
N ARG A 452 3.38 26.38 2.33
CA ARG A 452 3.10 27.54 1.46
C ARG A 452 3.73 27.32 0.09
N ARG A 453 3.00 27.67 -0.97
CA ARG A 453 3.47 27.61 -2.36
C ARG A 453 3.65 28.99 -2.99
N ASP A 454 3.06 30.02 -2.38
CA ASP A 454 3.12 31.43 -2.72
C ASP A 454 4.36 32.12 -2.11
N VAL A 455 5.49 31.42 -2.07
CA VAL A 455 6.74 31.92 -1.50
C VAL A 455 7.89 31.74 -2.50
N PRO A 456 8.87 32.64 -2.55
CA PRO A 456 10.03 32.48 -3.42
C PRO A 456 10.78 31.18 -3.14
N ALA A 457 11.27 30.54 -4.21
CA ALA A 457 12.11 29.36 -4.08
C ALA A 457 13.37 29.68 -3.26
N ARG A 458 13.70 28.80 -2.31
CA ARG A 458 15.01 28.78 -1.67
C ARG A 458 15.92 27.88 -2.48
N LEU A 459 17.03 28.42 -2.98
CA LEU A 459 18.06 27.59 -3.63
C LEU A 459 18.83 26.81 -2.56
N VAL A 460 18.90 25.50 -2.73
CA VAL A 460 19.63 24.60 -1.83
C VAL A 460 20.63 23.73 -2.60
N ALA A 461 21.69 23.32 -1.92
CA ALA A 461 22.58 22.26 -2.37
C ALA A 461 22.25 20.99 -1.58
N VAL A 462 22.01 19.88 -2.29
CA VAL A 462 21.74 18.56 -1.70
C VAL A 462 22.97 17.69 -1.87
N GLU A 463 23.52 17.18 -0.77
CA GLU A 463 24.70 16.33 -0.75
C GLU A 463 24.28 14.90 -0.35
N VAL A 464 24.37 13.98 -1.31
CA VAL A 464 23.91 12.59 -1.19
C VAL A 464 25.12 11.65 -1.03
N PRO A 465 25.31 11.01 0.14
CA PRO A 465 26.42 10.10 0.34
C PRO A 465 26.15 8.70 -0.24
N GLY A 466 27.21 7.90 -0.38
CA GLY A 466 27.11 6.46 -0.67
C GLY A 466 27.06 6.08 -2.15
N LEU A 467 26.91 7.05 -3.05
CA LEU A 467 27.01 6.85 -4.50
C LEU A 467 28.48 6.62 -4.91
N ALA A 468 28.73 5.71 -5.84
CA ALA A 468 30.08 5.46 -6.35
C ALA A 468 30.49 6.56 -7.35
N PRO A 469 31.79 6.85 -7.53
CA PRO A 469 32.24 7.75 -8.58
C PRO A 469 31.70 7.39 -9.97
N GLY A 470 31.35 8.39 -10.76
CA GLY A 470 30.80 8.24 -12.09
C GLY A 470 29.83 9.35 -12.47
N THR A 471 29.22 9.23 -13.65
CA THR A 471 28.26 10.20 -14.17
C THR A 471 26.83 9.81 -13.78
N TYR A 472 26.05 10.78 -13.32
CA TYR A 472 24.68 10.57 -12.85
C TYR A 472 23.69 11.44 -13.62
N ARG A 473 22.55 10.86 -13.99
CA ARG A 473 21.34 11.60 -14.34
C ARG A 473 20.58 11.93 -13.06
N VAL A 474 20.41 13.22 -12.80
CA VAL A 474 19.65 13.74 -11.67
C VAL A 474 18.37 14.39 -12.21
N THR A 475 17.22 13.86 -11.85
CA THR A 475 15.91 14.41 -12.24
C THR A 475 15.29 15.12 -11.04
N LEU A 476 15.04 16.42 -11.17
CA LEU A 476 14.26 17.20 -10.22
C LEU A 476 12.78 17.01 -10.54
N TRP A 477 12.05 16.46 -9.59
CA TRP A 477 10.67 16.03 -9.76
C TRP A 477 9.70 16.89 -8.95
N ASP A 478 8.61 17.31 -9.59
CA ASP A 478 7.47 17.95 -8.93
C ASP A 478 6.51 16.90 -8.35
N PRO A 479 6.42 16.74 -7.03
CA PRO A 479 5.54 15.75 -6.41
C PRO A 479 4.05 16.01 -6.65
N VAL A 480 3.66 17.25 -6.95
CA VAL A 480 2.26 17.65 -7.19
C VAL A 480 1.87 17.47 -8.64
N ALA A 481 2.67 18.01 -9.56
CA ALA A 481 2.39 17.89 -10.99
C ALA A 481 2.65 16.47 -11.51
N GLY A 482 3.55 15.72 -10.85
CA GLY A 482 3.93 14.38 -11.30
C GLY A 482 4.74 14.42 -12.59
N GLU A 483 5.65 15.39 -12.69
CA GLU A 483 6.45 15.66 -13.88
C GLU A 483 7.87 16.09 -13.49
N ALA A 484 8.84 15.84 -14.39
CA ALA A 484 10.20 16.31 -14.25
C ALA A 484 10.25 17.82 -14.53
N ARG A 485 10.75 18.61 -13.58
CA ARG A 485 11.01 20.04 -13.78
C ARG A 485 12.29 20.29 -14.54
N GLU A 486 13.29 19.47 -14.26
CA GLU A 486 14.64 19.62 -14.80
C GLU A 486 15.38 18.28 -14.76
N GLN A 487 16.26 18.04 -15.73
CA GLN A 487 17.21 16.93 -15.71
C GLN A 487 18.63 17.46 -15.88
N ARG A 488 19.53 16.94 -15.04
CA ARG A 488 20.94 17.35 -15.00
C ARG A 488 21.82 16.11 -15.16
N VAL A 489 22.98 16.31 -15.78
CA VAL A 489 24.06 15.33 -15.76
C VAL A 489 25.12 15.86 -14.80
N VAL A 490 25.49 15.04 -13.81
CA VAL A 490 26.45 15.41 -12.76
C VAL A 490 27.57 14.38 -12.72
N ASP A 491 28.80 14.83 -12.93
CA ASP A 491 29.99 14.01 -12.73
C ASP A 491 30.37 13.98 -11.26
N HIS A 492 30.43 12.77 -10.70
CA HIS A 492 30.75 12.52 -9.30
C HIS A 492 32.17 11.96 -9.16
N ALA A 493 33.07 12.76 -8.58
CA ALA A 493 34.45 12.35 -8.35
C ALA A 493 34.64 11.44 -7.10
N GLY A 494 33.60 11.20 -6.31
CA GLY A 494 33.63 10.50 -5.02
C GLY A 494 33.25 11.37 -3.83
N GLY A 495 33.01 10.76 -2.67
CA GLY A 495 32.47 11.44 -1.49
C GLY A 495 30.94 11.51 -1.52
N ALA A 496 30.37 12.69 -1.29
CA ALA A 496 28.93 12.93 -1.45
C ALA A 496 28.64 13.58 -2.81
N LEU A 497 27.68 13.04 -3.56
CA LEU A 497 27.21 13.67 -4.79
C LEU A 497 26.51 14.99 -4.41
N ARG A 498 27.03 16.11 -4.92
CA ARG A 498 26.43 17.42 -4.69
C ARG A 498 25.56 17.84 -5.88
N VAL A 499 24.27 18.06 -5.61
CA VAL A 499 23.31 18.66 -6.53
C VAL A 499 23.08 20.11 -6.10
N ALA A 500 23.76 21.06 -6.74
CA ALA A 500 23.69 22.49 -6.42
C ALA A 500 22.41 23.15 -6.95
N ASP A 501 22.07 24.35 -6.48
CA ASP A 501 21.01 25.21 -7.04
C ASP A 501 19.67 24.51 -7.30
N VAL A 502 19.23 23.71 -6.32
CA VAL A 502 17.93 23.04 -6.33
C VAL A 502 16.87 24.04 -5.82
N PRO A 503 15.86 24.42 -6.63
CA PRO A 503 14.83 25.36 -6.22
C PRO A 503 13.76 24.69 -5.33
N LEU A 504 13.85 24.91 -4.02
CA LEU A 504 12.89 24.38 -3.04
C LEU A 504 11.83 25.44 -2.68
N VAL A 505 10.60 25.26 -3.18
CA VAL A 505 9.44 26.10 -2.84
C VAL A 505 8.65 25.50 -1.68
N ALA A 506 8.07 24.31 -1.86
CA ALA A 506 7.28 23.60 -0.87
C ALA A 506 7.81 22.18 -0.70
N ASP A 507 7.54 21.31 -1.67
CA ASP A 507 8.00 19.93 -1.74
C ASP A 507 8.73 19.64 -3.06
N LEU A 508 9.72 18.74 -3.02
CA LEU A 508 10.50 18.32 -4.17
C LEU A 508 10.95 16.87 -3.99
N ALA A 509 11.02 16.09 -5.07
CA ALA A 509 11.72 14.82 -5.08
C ALA A 509 12.90 14.82 -6.08
N LEU A 510 13.92 14.01 -5.82
CA LEU A 510 15.04 13.77 -6.73
C LEU A 510 15.10 12.27 -7.05
N ALA A 511 15.18 11.93 -8.33
CA ALA A 511 15.65 10.64 -8.79
C ALA A 511 17.11 10.80 -9.26
N ILE A 512 18.02 10.06 -8.67
CA ILE A 512 19.44 10.05 -9.02
C ILE A 512 19.76 8.65 -9.51
N ARG A 513 20.22 8.52 -10.75
CA ARG A 513 20.57 7.23 -11.35
C ARG A 513 21.85 7.38 -12.13
N ARG A 514 22.76 6.41 -12.01
CA ARG A 514 23.97 6.34 -12.83
C ARG A 514 23.59 6.35 -14.31
N ALA A 515 24.24 7.22 -15.08
CA ALA A 515 23.92 7.52 -16.48
C ALA A 515 24.24 6.35 -17.42
#